data_AF-Q1ATT3-F1
#
_entry.id   AF-Q1ATT3-F1
#
_cell.length_a   1.000
_cell.length_b   1.000
_cell.length_c   1.000
_cell.angle_alpha   90.00
_cell.angle_beta   90.00
_cell.angle_gamma   90.00
#
_symmetry.space_group_name_H-M   'P 1'
#
loop_
_entity.id
_entity.type
_entity.pdbx_description
1 polymer ?
#
loop_
_entity_poly.entity_id
_entity_poly.type
_entity_poly.pdbx_seq_one_letter_code
_entity_poly.pdbx_strand_id
1 'polypeptide(L)'
;MSSYTGMARGGASKQARAFYLELRALGLEVRAKPDVGRPAGYRIVVGGLSSLSPAHADRLMRRVEDNEIGLAGVLLERWDPNLHAIRTEGRLT
;
A
#
# COMPACT_ATOMS: atom_id res chain seq x y z
N MET A 1 3.90 27.25 19.99
CA MET A 1 3.65 27.27 18.54
C MET A 1 3.54 25.85 18.05
N SER A 2 2.31 25.35 17.96
CA SER A 2 1.98 23.95 17.68
C SER A 2 1.16 23.89 16.38
N SER A 3 1.19 22.76 15.69
CA SER A 3 0.20 22.36 14.66
C SER A 3 0.45 22.71 13.18
N TYR A 4 1.65 22.46 12.63
CA TYR A 4 1.81 22.30 11.15
C TYR A 4 2.24 20.90 10.70
N THR A 5 2.68 20.02 11.60
CA THR A 5 3.16 18.67 11.24
C THR A 5 2.08 17.57 11.29
N GLY A 6 0.89 17.88 11.83
CA GLY A 6 -0.24 16.93 11.90
C GLY A 6 -1.07 16.84 10.61
N MET A 7 -1.23 17.95 9.87
CA MET A 7 -2.10 17.98 8.69
C MET A 7 -1.47 17.35 7.45
N ALA A 8 -0.17 17.55 7.21
CA ALA A 8 0.56 16.89 6.13
C ALA A 8 0.64 15.37 6.34
N ARG A 9 0.75 14.92 7.60
CA ARG A 9 0.76 13.50 7.95
C ARG A 9 -0.57 12.81 7.70
N GLY A 10 -1.71 13.44 8.00
CA GLY A 10 -3.03 12.85 7.77
C GLY A 10 -3.46 12.83 6.29
N GLY A 11 -3.01 13.80 5.49
CA GLY A 11 -3.28 13.86 4.05
C GLY A 11 -2.57 12.74 3.26
N ALA A 12 -1.29 12.52 3.55
CA ALA A 12 -0.51 11.45 2.94
C ALA A 12 -1.09 10.05 3.25
N SER A 13 -1.59 9.82 4.47
CA SER A 13 -2.26 8.56 4.83
C SER A 13 -3.55 8.34 4.05
N LYS A 14 -4.36 9.39 3.87
CA LYS A 14 -5.62 9.31 3.12
C LYS A 14 -5.38 8.99 1.65
N GLN A 15 -4.36 9.60 1.05
CA GLN A 15 -3.99 9.35 -0.34
C GLN A 15 -3.45 7.92 -0.53
N ALA A 16 -2.55 7.46 0.35
CA ALA A 16 -2.04 6.09 0.32
C ALA A 16 -3.16 5.05 0.53
N ARG A 17 -4.11 5.32 1.43
CA ARG A 17 -5.28 4.46 1.66
C ARG A 17 -6.20 4.42 0.44
N ALA A 18 -6.49 5.56 -0.17
CA ALA A 18 -7.29 5.62 -1.39
C ALA A 18 -6.62 4.81 -2.51
N PHE A 19 -5.30 4.94 -2.66
CA PHE A 19 -4.55 4.18 -3.65
C PHE A 19 -4.53 2.67 -3.35
N TYR A 20 -4.37 2.28 -2.08
CA TYR A 20 -4.51 0.88 -1.68
C TYR A 20 -5.88 0.30 -2.08
N LEU A 21 -6.96 1.04 -1.84
CA LEU A 21 -8.32 0.62 -2.21
C LEU A 21 -8.50 0.53 -3.73
N GLU A 22 -7.91 1.45 -4.49
CA GLU A 22 -7.89 1.39 -5.97
C GLU A 22 -7.23 0.08 -6.46
N LEU A 23 -6.06 -0.26 -5.92
CA LEU A 23 -5.37 -1.52 -6.24
C LEU A 23 -6.23 -2.75 -5.93
N ARG A 24 -6.91 -2.74 -4.78
CA ARG A 24 -7.83 -3.83 -4.38
C ARG A 24 -9.06 -3.91 -5.27
N ALA A 25 -9.62 -2.77 -5.69
CA ALA A 25 -10.75 -2.71 -6.61
C ALA A 25 -10.41 -3.26 -8.00
N LEU A 26 -9.15 -3.12 -8.43
CA LEU A 26 -8.62 -3.76 -9.63
C LEU A 26 -8.38 -5.27 -9.47
N GLY A 27 -8.74 -5.86 -8.32
CA GLY A 27 -8.50 -7.28 -8.03
C GLY A 27 -7.04 -7.62 -7.79
N LEU A 28 -6.18 -6.61 -7.59
CA LEU A 28 -4.76 -6.83 -7.38
C LEU A 28 -4.48 -7.19 -5.93
N GLU A 29 -3.55 -8.13 -5.76
CA GLU A 29 -3.03 -8.46 -4.46
C GLU A 29 -1.92 -7.48 -4.09
N VAL A 30 -1.99 -6.88 -2.90
CA VAL A 30 -0.97 -5.93 -2.42
C VAL A 30 -0.45 -6.40 -1.07
N ARG A 31 0.86 -6.61 -0.98
CA ARG A 31 1.54 -7.09 0.24
C ARG A 31 2.81 -6.31 0.50
N ALA A 32 3.06 -5.97 1.77
CA ALA A 32 4.37 -5.51 2.22
C ALA A 32 5.24 -6.74 2.54
N LYS A 33 6.47 -6.78 2.02
CA LYS A 33 7.47 -7.80 2.37
C LYS A 33 8.69 -7.13 3.00
N PRO A 34 9.28 -7.70 4.07
CA PRO A 34 10.56 -7.23 4.58
C PRO A 34 11.63 -7.23 3.48
N ASP A 35 12.40 -6.16 3.40
CA ASP A 35 13.50 -6.00 2.46
C ASP A 35 14.57 -5.12 3.09
N VAL A 36 15.66 -5.75 3.53
CA VAL A 36 16.79 -5.08 4.20
C VAL A 36 17.58 -4.16 3.27
N GLY A 37 17.39 -4.27 1.95
CA GLY A 37 18.02 -3.39 0.96
C GLY A 37 17.28 -2.07 0.73
N ARG A 38 16.08 -1.90 1.31
CA ARG A 38 15.29 -0.67 1.19
C ARG A 38 15.44 0.21 2.43
N PRO A 39 15.51 1.56 2.29
CA PRO A 39 15.57 2.47 3.43
C PRO A 39 14.42 2.30 4.43
N ALA A 40 13.25 1.88 3.94
CA ALA A 40 12.08 1.63 4.77
C ALA A 40 12.09 0.25 5.45
N GLY A 41 13.03 -0.65 5.11
CA GLY A 41 13.09 -2.03 5.60
C GLY A 41 12.02 -2.97 5.01
N TYR A 42 11.21 -2.47 4.07
CA TYR A 42 10.14 -3.20 3.40
C TYR A 42 10.04 -2.78 1.94
N ARG A 43 9.47 -3.66 1.12
CA ARG A 43 9.06 -3.41 -0.25
C ARG A 43 7.58 -3.73 -0.45
N ILE A 44 6.94 -3.00 -1.35
CA ILE A 44 5.56 -3.32 -1.77
C ILE A 44 5.59 -4.29 -2.94
N VAL A 45 4.83 -5.37 -2.82
CA VAL A 45 4.65 -6.37 -3.87
C VAL A 45 3.21 -6.35 -4.32
N VAL A 46 3.01 -6.16 -5.63
CA VAL A 46 1.70 -6.23 -6.27
C VAL A 46 1.61 -7.49 -7.12
N GLY A 47 0.64 -8.35 -6.82
CA GLY A 47 0.28 -9.53 -7.58
C GLY A 47 -0.93 -9.28 -8.48
N GLY A 48 -1.10 -10.12 -9.51
CA GLY A 48 -2.24 -10.03 -10.43
C GLY A 48 -2.06 -9.03 -11.59
N LEU A 49 -0.88 -8.41 -11.72
CA LEU A 49 -0.58 -7.44 -12.79
C LEU A 49 -0.72 -8.01 -14.20
N SER A 50 -0.59 -9.33 -14.38
CA SER A 50 -0.77 -10.01 -15.67
C SER A 50 -2.20 -9.92 -16.22
N SER A 51 -3.18 -9.57 -15.38
CA SER A 51 -4.55 -9.30 -15.80
C SER A 51 -4.75 -7.92 -16.44
N LEU A 52 -3.73 -7.06 -16.36
CA LEU A 52 -3.74 -5.70 -16.89
C LEU A 52 -2.93 -5.62 -18.18
N SER A 53 -3.21 -4.62 -19.01
CA SER A 53 -2.35 -4.33 -20.17
C SER A 53 -0.95 -3.90 -19.70
N PRO A 54 0.13 -4.22 -20.44
CA PRO A 54 1.50 -3.90 -20.04
C PRO A 54 1.70 -2.42 -19.70
N ALA A 55 1.18 -1.52 -20.54
CA ALA A 55 1.27 -0.08 -20.29
C ALA A 55 0.54 0.36 -19.01
N HIS A 56 -0.58 -0.30 -18.67
CA HIS A 56 -1.31 -0.01 -17.44
C HIS A 56 -0.58 -0.57 -16.22
N ALA A 57 -0.04 -1.78 -16.30
CA ALA A 57 0.78 -2.39 -15.25
C ALA A 57 2.03 -1.56 -14.95
N ASP A 58 2.74 -1.08 -15.98
CA ASP A 58 3.94 -0.24 -15.82
C ASP A 58 3.60 1.09 -15.13
N ARG A 59 2.52 1.74 -15.56
CA ARG A 59 2.07 2.99 -14.95
C ARG A 59 1.68 2.79 -13.49
N LEU A 60 1.04 1.68 -13.20
CA LEU A 60 0.62 1.32 -11.85
C LEU A 60 1.83 1.04 -10.95
N MET A 61 2.83 0.32 -11.45
CA MET A 61 4.06 0.03 -10.72
C MET A 61 4.85 1.29 -10.38
N ARG A 62 4.95 2.26 -11.29
CA ARG A 62 5.55 3.58 -10.96
C ARG A 62 4.81 4.28 -9.83
N ARG A 63 3.47 4.28 -9.86
CA ARG A 63 2.66 4.84 -8.76
C ARG A 63 2.87 4.11 -7.45
N VAL A 64 3.11 2.79 -7.48
CA VAL A 64 3.44 1.99 -6.28
C VAL A 64 4.78 2.40 -5.71
N GLU A 65 5.79 2.59 -6.54
CA GLU A 65 7.12 3.07 -6.13
C GLU A 65 7.02 4.48 -5.51
N ASP A 66 6.31 5.40 -6.16
CA ASP A 66 6.10 6.76 -5.65
C ASP A 66 5.36 6.80 -4.30
N ASN A 67 4.53 5.79 -4.02
CA ASN A 67 3.71 5.70 -2.82
C ASN A 67 4.17 4.58 -1.86
N GLU A 68 5.36 4.04 -2.04
CA GLU A 68 5.80 2.79 -1.37
C GLU A 68 5.74 2.92 0.16
N ILE A 69 6.22 4.04 0.70
CA ILE A 69 6.21 4.34 2.14
C ILE A 69 4.78 4.44 2.68
N GLY A 70 3.90 5.12 1.94
CA GLY A 70 2.50 5.30 2.34
C GLY A 70 1.74 3.97 2.35
N LEU A 71 1.94 3.16 1.30
CA LEU A 71 1.34 1.83 1.19
C LEU A 71 1.89 0.87 2.27
N ALA A 72 3.17 0.95 2.60
CA ALA A 72 3.75 0.18 3.69
C ALA A 72 3.11 0.58 5.03
N GLY A 73 2.88 1.88 5.26
CA GLY A 73 2.17 2.37 6.44
C GLY A 73 0.74 1.84 6.54
N VAL A 74 0.03 1.74 5.42
CA VAL A 74 -1.32 1.13 5.35
C VAL A 74 -1.25 -0.37 5.66
N LEU A 75 -0.35 -1.12 5.01
CA LEU A 75 -0.27 -2.58 5.09
C LEU A 75 0.31 -3.13 6.40
N LEU A 76 1.19 -2.39 7.06
CA LEU A 76 1.85 -2.85 8.29
C LEU A 76 1.06 -2.50 9.55
N GLU A 77 -0.21 -2.12 9.40
CA GLU A 77 -1.14 -1.85 10.52
C GLU A 77 -0.57 -0.87 11.55
N ARG A 78 0.27 0.08 11.13
CA ARG A 78 0.56 1.20 12.00
C ARG A 78 -0.67 2.09 12.19
N TRP A 79 -1.72 1.94 11.36
CA TRP A 79 -2.88 2.85 11.32
C TRP A 79 -4.29 2.29 10.99
N ASP A 80 -4.57 0.98 10.82
CA ASP A 80 -5.97 0.53 10.60
C ASP A 80 -6.26 -0.92 11.10
N PRO A 81 -7.06 -1.11 12.17
CA PRO A 81 -7.47 -2.42 12.67
C PRO A 81 -8.28 -3.26 11.67
N ASN A 82 -8.92 -2.65 10.67
CA ASN A 82 -9.77 -3.38 9.72
C ASN A 82 -8.96 -4.16 8.67
N LEU A 83 -7.69 -3.80 8.46
CA LEU A 83 -6.80 -4.56 7.58
C LEU A 83 -6.36 -5.89 8.20
N HIS A 84 -6.37 -5.98 9.53
CA HIS A 84 -6.11 -7.23 10.24
C HIS A 84 -7.20 -8.27 9.96
N ALA A 85 -8.47 -7.82 9.88
CA ALA A 85 -9.60 -8.68 9.57
C ALA A 85 -9.47 -9.29 8.15
N ILE A 86 -9.18 -8.47 7.14
CA ILE A 86 -8.97 -8.91 5.74
C ILE A 86 -7.82 -9.93 5.64
N ARG A 87 -6.75 -9.75 6.43
CA ARG A 87 -5.61 -10.70 6.48
C ARG A 87 -5.94 -12.01 7.18
N THR A 88 -6.84 -11.99 8.15
CA THR A 88 -7.22 -13.18 8.92
C THR A 88 -8.20 -14.05 8.13
N GLU A 89 -9.08 -13.43 7.35
CA GLU A 89 -10.01 -14.12 6.46
C GLU A 89 -9.29 -14.87 5.33
N GLY A 90 -8.22 -14.29 4.75
CA GLY A 90 -7.41 -14.95 3.71
C GLY A 90 -6.47 -16.06 4.20
N ARG A 91 -6.43 -16.34 5.51
CA ARG A 91 -5.55 -17.35 6.13
C ARG A 91 -6.32 -18.62 6.54
N LEU A 92 -7.63 -18.67 6.29
CA LEU A 92 -8.50 -19.82 6.49
C LEU A 92 -8.80 -20.51 5.16
N THR A 93 -7.78 -21.06 4.51
CA THR A 93 -7.89 -22.12 3.49
C THR A 93 -6.62 -22.93 3.49
#